data_AF-A0A0F9P408-F1
#
_entry.id   AF-A0A0F9P408-F1
#
_cell.length_a   1.000
_cell.length_b   1.000
_cell.length_c   1.000
_cell.angle_alpha   90.00
_cell.angle_beta   90.00
_cell.angle_gamma   90.00
#
_symmetry.space_group_name_H-M   'P 1'
#
loop_
_entity.id
_entity.type
_entity.pdbx_description
1 polymer ?
#
loop_
_entity_poly.entity_id
_entity_poly.type
_entity_poly.pdbx_seq_one_letter_code
_entity_poly.pdbx_strand_id
1 'polypeptide(L)' 'MKIGNQIHELQIPAKGSGRSTRWNEIWSAAESMGEGNALPVEFDSEGEAQSLQGCTRAAKTRGLKLNKRGTTVYVTRAK' A
#
# COMPACT_ATOMS: atom_id res chain seq x y z
N MET A 1 6.55 9.67 -25.50
CA MET A 1 5.97 8.94 -24.36
C MET A 1 6.84 9.24 -23.14
N LYS A 2 6.38 10.07 -22.19
CA LYS A 2 7.21 10.48 -21.04
C LYS A 2 6.76 9.74 -19.77
N ILE A 3 7.64 8.83 -19.35
CA ILE A 3 8.13 8.60 -17.99
C ILE A 3 7.03 8.42 -16.94
N GLY A 4 6.78 7.16 -16.58
CA GLY A 4 6.02 6.79 -15.39
C GLY A 4 6.67 7.44 -14.16
N ASN A 5 5.85 8.12 -13.38
CA ASN A 5 6.28 8.91 -12.23
C ASN A 5 7.13 8.08 -11.25
N GLN A 6 8.19 8.73 -10.78
CA GLN A 6 9.17 8.27 -9.81
C GLN A 6 8.46 7.86 -8.51
N ILE A 7 8.42 6.57 -8.23
CA ILE A 7 7.90 6.04 -6.97
C ILE A 7 8.99 6.32 -5.92
N HIS A 8 8.79 7.34 -5.09
CA HIS A 8 9.62 7.52 -3.91
C HIS A 8 9.41 6.29 -3.02
N GLU A 9 10.45 5.47 -2.90
CA GLU A 9 10.53 4.34 -1.97
C GLU A 9 10.40 4.89 -0.54
N LEU A 10 9.17 4.96 -0.04
CA LEU A 10 8.89 5.08 1.38
C LEU A 10 9.29 3.75 2.01
N GLN A 11 10.52 3.65 2.49
CA GLN A 11 10.92 2.59 3.41
C GLN A 11 10.05 2.70 4.66
N ILE A 12 8.96 1.93 4.73
CA ILE A 12 8.20 1.73 5.95
C ILE A 12 8.81 0.51 6.65
N PRO A 13 9.59 0.68 7.74
CA PRO A 13 10.17 -0.44 8.46
C PRO A 13 9.08 -1.18 9.25
N ALA A 14 8.36 -2.08 8.60
CA ALA A 14 7.31 -2.86 9.25
C ALA A 14 7.88 -4.10 9.97
N LYS A 15 8.77 -3.90 10.95
CA LYS A 15 9.09 -4.92 11.97
C LYS A 15 8.49 -4.50 13.31
N GLY A 16 7.22 -4.84 13.55
CA GLY A 16 6.57 -4.57 14.83
C GLY A 16 5.11 -5.05 14.93
N SER A 17 4.91 -6.18 15.62
CA SER A 17 3.71 -6.57 16.40
C SER A 17 2.30 -6.20 15.90
N GLY A 18 1.63 -7.18 15.28
CA GLY A 18 0.16 -7.22 15.10
C GLY A 18 -0.32 -6.83 13.69
N ARG A 19 -0.97 -7.77 12.98
CA ARG A 19 -1.47 -7.57 11.60
C ARG A 19 -2.35 -6.33 11.45
N SER A 20 -3.19 -6.01 12.45
CA SER A 20 -4.07 -4.82 12.40
C SER A 20 -3.32 -3.50 12.54
N THR A 21 -2.28 -3.44 13.36
CA THR A 21 -1.44 -2.23 13.54
C THR A 21 -0.65 -1.97 12.25
N ARG A 22 -0.05 -3.03 11.69
CA ARG A 22 0.75 -2.98 10.45
C ARG A 22 -0.03 -2.41 9.27
N TRP A 23 -1.32 -2.74 9.13
CA TRP A 23 -2.13 -2.26 8.01
C TRP A 23 -2.60 -0.82 8.21
N ASN A 24 -2.95 -0.44 9.44
CA ASN A 24 -3.34 0.94 9.74
C ASN A 24 -2.20 1.93 9.46
N GLU A 25 -0.95 1.56 9.75
CA GLU A 25 0.22 2.38 9.40
C GLU A 25 0.39 2.55 7.90
N ILE A 26 0.22 1.47 7.13
CA ILE A 26 0.22 1.50 5.65
C ILE A 26 -0.88 2.43 5.13
N TRP A 27 -2.09 2.34 5.70
CA TRP A 27 -3.22 3.19 5.33
C TRP A 27 -2.93 4.66 5.62
N SER A 28 -2.48 4.99 6.82
CA SER A 28 -2.18 6.36 7.21
C SER A 28 -1.01 6.96 6.44
N ALA A 29 0.00 6.15 6.09
CA ALA A 29 1.06 6.56 5.18
C ALA A 29 0.52 6.89 3.79
N ALA A 30 -0.33 6.03 3.20
CA ALA A 30 -0.94 6.27 1.90
C ALA A 30 -1.95 7.44 1.90
N GLU A 31 -2.69 7.63 3.00
CA GLU A 31 -3.59 8.77 3.23
C GLU A 31 -2.83 10.10 3.34
N SER A 32 -1.58 10.07 3.77
CA SER A 32 -0.74 11.27 3.85
C SER A 32 -0.11 11.65 2.50
N MET A 33 -0.17 10.76 1.51
CA MET A 33 0.33 11.02 0.16
C MET A 33 -0.64 11.88 -0.66
N GLY A 34 -0.13 12.60 -1.66
CA GLY A 34 -0.99 13.30 -2.62
C GLY A 34 -1.82 12.34 -3.47
N GLU A 35 -2.98 12.79 -3.95
CA GLU A 35 -3.85 12.01 -4.84
C GLU A 35 -3.09 11.46 -6.06
N GLY A 36 -3.38 10.22 -6.43
CA GLY A 36 -2.73 9.55 -7.56
C GLY A 36 -1.33 9.00 -7.27
N ASN A 37 -0.73 9.32 -6.11
CA ASN A 37 0.52 8.68 -5.69
C ASN A 37 0.26 7.29 -5.09
N ALA A 38 1.21 6.39 -5.28
CA ALA A 38 1.13 5.01 -4.81
C ALA A 38 2.29 4.70 -3.85
N LEU A 39 1.94 4.10 -2.72
CA LEU A 39 2.87 3.54 -1.76
C LEU A 39 3.13 2.06 -2.11
N PRO A 40 4.36 1.68 -2.51
CA PRO A 40 4.72 0.28 -2.66
C PRO A 40 4.94 -0.37 -1.29
N VAL A 41 4.26 -1.48 -1.04
CA VAL A 41 4.44 -2.30 0.17
C VAL A 41 4.87 -3.69 -0.26
N GLU A 42 6.13 -4.01 -0.02
CA GLU A 42 6.69 -5.33 -0.30
C GLU A 42 6.51 -6.27 0.89
N PHE A 43 6.16 -7.52 0.59
CA PHE A 43 5.96 -8.58 1.57
C PHE A 43 6.93 -9.73 1.33
N ASP A 44 7.23 -10.47 2.39
CA ASP A 44 8.10 -11.64 2.33
C ASP A 44 7.49 -12.79 1.51
N SER A 45 6.17 -12.80 1.34
CA SER A 45 5.48 -13.83 0.56
C SER A 45 4.25 -13.30 -0.18
N GLU A 46 3.87 -14.00 -1.25
CA GLU A 46 2.66 -13.69 -2.01
C GLU A 46 1.38 -13.83 -1.17
N GLY A 47 1.37 -14.71 -0.17
CA GLY A 47 0.23 -14.91 0.72
C GLY A 47 -0.03 -13.70 1.61
N GLU A 48 1.03 -13.03 2.07
CA GLU A 48 0.90 -11.79 2.83
C GLU A 48 0.43 -10.63 1.95
N ALA A 49 1.00 -10.50 0.74
CA ALA A 49 0.56 -9.53 -0.24
C ALA A 49 -0.92 -9.73 -0.62
N GLN A 50 -1.34 -11.00 -0.79
CA GLN A 50 -2.75 -11.35 -1.04
C GLN A 50 -3.65 -10.98 0.13
N SER A 51 -3.17 -11.13 1.36
CA SER A 51 -3.92 -10.76 2.57
C SER A 51 -4.19 -9.26 2.64
N LEU A 52 -3.18 -8.42 2.38
CA LEU A 52 -3.38 -6.96 2.31
C LEU A 52 -4.29 -6.58 1.13
N GLN A 53 -4.07 -7.18 -0.05
CA GLN A 53 -4.91 -6.93 -1.22
C GLN A 53 -6.38 -7.28 -0.94
N GLY A 54 -6.65 -8.35 -0.19
CA GLY A 54 -7.99 -8.75 0.24
C GLY A 54 -8.72 -7.68 1.04
N CYS A 55 -8.01 -6.74 1.65
CA CYS A 55 -8.56 -5.63 2.42
C CYS A 55 -8.96 -4.42 1.57
N THR A 56 -9.29 -4.66 0.29
CA THR A 56 -9.82 -3.65 -0.63
C THR A 56 -10.99 -2.84 -0.05
N ARG A 57 -11.89 -3.45 0.76
CA ARG A 57 -13.01 -2.72 1.37
C ARG A 57 -12.54 -1.67 2.38
N ALA A 58 -11.60 -2.02 3.25
CA ALA A 58 -11.02 -1.11 4.23
C ALA A 58 -10.19 0.00 3.56
N ALA A 59 -9.46 -0.34 2.49
CA ALA A 59 -8.76 0.65 1.67
C ALA A 59 -9.75 1.62 0.99
N LYS A 60 -10.82 1.10 0.36
CA LYS A 60 -11.83 1.94 -0.31
C LYS A 60 -12.54 2.90 0.64
N THR A 61 -12.87 2.49 1.87
CA THR A 61 -13.49 3.38 2.87
C THR A 61 -12.59 4.57 3.23
N ARG A 62 -11.28 4.44 2.99
CA ARG A 62 -10.26 5.46 3.22
C ARG A 62 -9.87 6.23 1.96
N GLY A 63 -10.57 6.00 0.85
CA GLY A 63 -10.21 6.60 -0.44
C GLY A 63 -8.91 6.04 -1.01
N LEU A 64 -8.57 4.78 -0.73
CA LEU A 64 -7.38 4.12 -1.24
C LEU A 64 -7.75 2.99 -2.23
N LYS A 65 -6.86 2.74 -3.19
CA LYS A 65 -6.91 1.63 -4.15
C LYS A 65 -5.72 0.72 -3.94
N LEU A 66 -5.95 -0.59 -4.01
CA LEU A 66 -4.90 -1.60 -3.87
C LEU A 66 -4.66 -2.29 -5.21
N ASN A 67 -3.40 -2.39 -5.61
CA ASN A 67 -3.00 -3.15 -6.79
C ASN A 67 -1.83 -4.07 -6.44
N LYS A 68 -1.90 -5.36 -6.76
CA LYS A 68 -0.85 -6.35 -6.41
C LYS A 68 -0.02 -6.68 -7.65
N ARG A 69 1.30 -6.77 -7.50
CA ARG A 69 2.23 -7.30 -8.49
C ARG A 69 3.25 -8.19 -7.79
N GLY A 70 3.14 -9.51 -7.95
CA GLY A 70 3.98 -10.46 -7.21
C GLY A 70 3.78 -10.32 -5.71
N THR A 71 4.86 -10.10 -4.97
CA THR A 71 4.86 -9.88 -3.51
C THR A 71 4.64 -8.42 -3.10
N THR A 72 4.52 -7.50 -4.06
CA THR A 72 4.32 -6.07 -3.77
C THR A 72 2.86 -5.66 -3.93
N VAL A 73 2.34 -4.88 -2.99
CA VAL A 73 1.03 -4.22 -3.08
C VAL A 73 1.23 -2.72 -3.15
N TYR A 74 0.69 -2.10 -4.19
CA TYR A 74 0.67 -0.67 -4.40
C TYR A 74 -0.62 -0.12 -3.82
N VAL A 75 -0.49 0.74 -2.81
CA VAL A 75 -1.60 1.43 -2.16
C VAL A 75 -1.66 2.85 -2.71
N THR A 76 -2.62 3.12 -3.58
CA THR A 76 -2.78 4.40 -4.28
C THR A 76 -3.87 5.24 -3.65
N ARG A 77 -3.62 6.53 -3.39
CA ARG A 77 -4.68 7.45 -2.98
C ARG A 77 -5.60 7.74 -4.17
N ALA A 78 -6.85 7.33 -4.04
CA ALA A 78 -7.90 7.63 -5.01
C ALA A 78 -8.23 9.12 -4.96
N LYS A 79 -8.61 9.63 -6.13
CA LYS A 79 -9.17 10.96 -6.34
C LYS A 79 -10.67 10.94 -6.08
#